data_AF-A0A0B3S0S9-F1
#
_entry.id   AF-A0A0B3S0S9-F1
#
_cell.length_a   1.000
_cell.length_b   1.000
_cell.length_c   1.000
_cell.angle_alpha   90.00
_cell.angle_beta   90.00
_cell.angle_gamma   90.00
#
_symmetry.space_group_name_H-M   'P 1'
#
loop_
_entity.id
_entity.type
_entity.pdbx_description
1 polymer ?
#
loop_
_entity_poly.entity_id
_entity_poly.type
_entity_poly.pdbx_seq_one_letter_code
_entity_poly.pdbx_strand_id
1 'polypeptide(L)'
;MLTLKCPYCGVQADETELHAGGEAHLTRHGPGSSDADFESYLFMRENPKGVHFERWRHVNGCGKWFHAARCTMTLEVFGTYPAQTSEPPKKIRDAITAKRPGWTWRELS
;
A
#
# COMPACT_ATOMS: atom_id res chain seq x y z
N MET A 1 -17.80 5.59 1.82
CA MET A 1 -16.93 4.89 2.76
C MET A 1 -16.07 3.94 1.93
N LEU A 2 -14.74 3.99 2.05
CA LEU A 2 -13.83 3.13 1.28
C LEU A 2 -13.98 1.67 1.72
N THR A 3 -13.94 0.72 0.79
CA THR A 3 -14.03 -0.73 1.10
C THR A 3 -12.79 -1.47 0.59
N LEU A 4 -12.15 -2.26 1.44
CA LEU A 4 -10.97 -3.05 1.11
C LEU A 4 -11.19 -4.52 1.43
N LYS A 5 -10.96 -5.41 0.46
CA LYS A 5 -10.98 -6.86 0.71
C LYS A 5 -9.77 -7.27 1.53
N CYS A 6 -9.94 -7.80 2.74
CA CYS A 6 -8.82 -8.36 3.47
C CYS A 6 -8.34 -9.66 2.80
N PRO A 7 -7.08 -9.76 2.34
CA PRO A 7 -6.60 -10.94 1.63
C PRO A 7 -6.45 -12.17 2.54
N TYR A 8 -6.52 -11.98 3.86
CA TYR A 8 -6.34 -13.06 4.83
C TYR A 8 -7.65 -13.69 5.31
N CYS A 9 -8.69 -12.88 5.56
CA CYS A 9 -9.99 -13.40 6.00
C CYS A 9 -11.09 -13.29 4.94
N GLY A 10 -10.80 -12.68 3.78
CA GLY A 10 -11.73 -12.57 2.66
C GLY A 10 -12.85 -11.54 2.83
N VAL A 11 -13.02 -10.99 4.04
CA VAL A 11 -14.02 -9.95 4.36
C VAL A 11 -13.80 -8.70 3.52
N GLN A 12 -14.89 -8.15 3.00
CA GLN A 12 -14.91 -6.80 2.46
C GLN A 12 -15.07 -5.84 3.64
N ALA A 13 -13.96 -5.29 4.11
CA ALA A 13 -13.94 -4.44 5.30
C ALA A 13 -14.17 -2.99 4.92
N ASP A 14 -15.03 -2.33 5.67
CA ASP A 14 -15.20 -0.89 5.59
C ASP A 14 -13.96 -0.17 6.17
N GLU A 15 -13.66 1.05 5.70
CA GLU A 15 -12.50 1.82 6.18
C GLU A 15 -12.50 2.05 7.70
N THR A 16 -13.69 2.10 8.32
CA THR A 16 -13.84 2.23 9.77
C THR A 16 -13.41 0.99 10.55
N GLU A 17 -13.29 -0.17 9.92
CA GLU A 17 -12.78 -1.42 10.50
C GLU A 17 -11.25 -1.55 10.35
N LEU A 18 -10.64 -0.62 9.63
CA LEU A 18 -9.26 -0.67 9.19
C LEU A 18 -8.45 0.47 9.78
N HIS A 19 -7.14 0.26 9.89
CA HIS A 19 -6.18 1.29 10.25
C HIS A 19 -5.19 1.51 9.11
N ALA A 20 -5.07 2.75 8.64
CA ALA A 20 -4.13 3.14 7.60
C ALA A 20 -2.70 3.19 8.14
N GLY A 21 -1.75 2.58 7.44
CA GLY A 21 -0.32 2.55 7.79
C GLY A 21 0.58 3.34 6.85
N GLY A 22 0.00 4.15 5.95
CA GLY A 22 0.75 4.91 4.94
C GLY A 22 1.39 4.02 3.89
N GLU A 23 2.50 4.46 3.33
CA GLU A 23 3.21 3.83 2.21
C GLU A 23 3.57 2.34 2.44
N ALA A 24 3.46 1.52 1.39
CA ALA A 24 3.91 0.12 1.32
C ALA A 24 5.36 -0.02 0.79
N HIS A 25 5.91 -1.24 0.88
CA HIS A 25 7.24 -1.55 0.30
C HIS A 25 8.38 -0.68 0.83
N LEU A 26 8.33 -0.39 2.14
CA LEU A 26 9.38 0.31 2.86
C LEU A 26 10.43 -0.65 3.38
N THR A 27 11.69 -0.40 3.03
CA THR A 27 12.84 -1.08 3.65
C THR A 27 13.11 -0.47 5.01
N ARG A 28 13.29 -1.33 6.03
CA ARG A 28 13.63 -0.87 7.38
C ARG A 28 15.12 -0.59 7.49
N HIS A 29 15.47 0.64 7.82
CA HIS A 29 16.82 1.02 8.24
C HIS A 29 16.86 1.17 9.77
N GLY A 30 17.93 0.64 10.38
CA GLY A 30 18.07 0.56 11.83
C GLY A 30 19.52 0.80 12.28
N PRO A 31 19.85 0.44 13.54
CA PRO A 31 21.22 0.56 14.04
C PRO A 31 22.23 -0.06 13.08
N GLY A 32 23.27 0.70 12.72
CA GLY A 32 24.29 0.30 11.73
C GLY A 32 24.04 0.80 10.29
N SER A 33 22.91 1.47 10.03
CA SER A 33 22.69 2.19 8.75
C SER A 33 23.43 3.54 8.77
N SER A 34 23.60 4.15 7.59
CA SER A 34 24.06 5.54 7.53
C SER A 34 23.01 6.50 8.12
N ASP A 35 23.45 7.67 8.58
CA ASP A 35 22.54 8.70 9.11
C ASP A 35 21.49 9.12 8.07
N ALA A 36 21.89 9.22 6.79
CA ALA A 36 21.00 9.59 5.69
C ALA A 36 19.92 8.52 5.41
N ASP A 37 20.30 7.24 5.42
CA ASP A 37 19.36 6.14 5.25
C ASP A 37 18.38 6.06 6.43
N PHE A 38 18.89 6.28 7.64
CA PHE A 38 18.08 6.23 8.85
C PHE A 38 17.09 7.41 8.92
N GLU A 39 17.55 8.63 8.62
CA GLU A 39 16.70 9.81 8.47
C GLU A 39 15.58 9.56 7.44
N SER A 40 15.95 9.10 6.25
CA SER A 40 15.00 8.81 5.17
C SER A 40 13.97 7.77 5.61
N TYR A 41 14.40 6.69 6.27
CA TYR A 41 13.48 5.68 6.81
C TYR A 41 12.55 6.23 7.90
N LEU A 42 13.02 7.13 8.76
CA LEU A 42 12.20 7.68 9.84
C LEU A 42 11.15 8.67 9.32
N PHE A 43 11.51 9.53 8.37
CA PHE A 43 10.71 10.72 8.05
C PHE A 43 10.20 10.78 6.60
N MET A 44 10.88 10.17 5.64
CA MET A 44 10.54 10.30 4.22
C MET A 44 9.57 9.22 3.77
N ARG A 45 8.51 9.61 3.06
CA ARG A 45 7.51 8.70 2.47
C ARG A 45 7.08 9.21 1.11
N GLU A 46 6.73 8.29 0.22
CA GLU A 46 6.03 8.65 -1.01
C GLU A 46 4.65 9.22 -0.69
N ASN A 47 4.31 10.33 -1.36
CA ASN A 47 3.00 10.97 -1.26
C ASN A 47 2.47 11.32 -2.66
N PRO A 48 2.21 10.32 -3.51
CA PRO A 48 1.83 10.54 -4.89
C PRO A 48 0.39 11.07 -4.99
N LYS A 49 0.20 12.01 -5.89
CA LYS A 49 -1.13 12.38 -6.40
C LYS A 49 -1.50 11.41 -7.52
N GLY A 50 -2.27 10.36 -7.19
CA GLY A 50 -2.62 9.30 -8.14
C GLY A 50 -2.44 7.92 -7.53
N VAL A 51 -1.85 7.00 -8.29
CA VAL A 51 -1.65 5.61 -7.84
C VAL A 51 -0.69 5.57 -6.66
N HIS A 52 -1.09 4.86 -5.61
CA HIS A 52 -0.30 4.67 -4.39
C HIS A 52 -0.45 3.23 -3.91
N PHE A 53 0.65 2.67 -3.41
CA PHE A 53 0.65 1.39 -2.69
C PHE A 53 0.79 1.66 -1.20
N GLU A 54 -0.17 1.16 -0.44
CA GLU A 54 -0.37 1.51 0.97
C GLU A 54 -0.48 0.28 1.85
N ARG A 55 -0.20 0.45 3.14
CA ARG A 55 -0.39 -0.56 4.19
C ARG A 55 -1.70 -0.30 4.92
N TRP A 56 -2.41 -1.38 5.20
CA TRP A 56 -3.64 -1.36 5.97
C TRP A 56 -3.65 -2.51 6.98
N ARG A 57 -4.18 -2.28 8.17
CA ARG A 57 -4.38 -3.30 9.20
C ARG A 57 -5.85 -3.52 9.43
N HIS A 58 -6.32 -4.77 9.41
CA HIS A 58 -7.70 -5.10 9.73
C HIS A 58 -7.91 -5.14 11.25
N VAL A 59 -7.92 -3.97 11.88
CA VAL A 59 -7.87 -3.81 13.35
C VAL A 59 -9.12 -4.34 14.05
N ASN A 60 -10.29 -4.23 13.42
CA ASN A 60 -11.55 -4.75 13.96
C ASN A 60 -11.92 -6.13 13.39
N GLY A 61 -10.92 -6.85 12.86
CA GLY A 61 -11.11 -8.18 12.28
C GLY A 61 -9.92 -9.09 12.58
N CYS A 62 -9.24 -9.57 11.53
CA CYS A 62 -8.17 -10.58 11.69
C CYS A 62 -6.86 -10.04 12.27
N GLY A 63 -6.74 -8.72 12.50
CA GLY A 63 -5.58 -8.07 13.10
C GLY A 63 -4.32 -7.99 12.22
N LYS A 64 -4.35 -8.58 11.02
CA LYS A 64 -3.21 -8.68 10.10
C LYS A 64 -3.02 -7.41 9.27
N TRP A 65 -1.76 -7.12 8.94
CA TRP A 65 -1.35 -6.11 7.96
C TRP A 65 -1.40 -6.67 6.54
N PHE A 66 -1.88 -5.88 5.60
CA PHE A 66 -1.89 -6.16 4.16
C PHE A 66 -1.58 -4.89 3.36
N HIS A 67 -1.41 -5.05 2.04
CA HIS A 67 -1.22 -3.94 1.12
C HIS A 67 -2.45 -3.68 0.27
N ALA A 68 -2.67 -2.42 -0.10
CA ALA A 68 -3.69 -1.99 -1.04
C ALA A 68 -3.07 -1.10 -2.11
N ALA A 69 -3.52 -1.25 -3.35
CA ALA A 69 -3.24 -0.31 -4.43
C ALA A 69 -4.47 0.56 -4.66
N ARG A 70 -4.35 1.87 -4.51
CA ARG A 70 -5.47 2.81 -4.73
C ARG A 70 -5.04 4.09 -5.42
N CYS A 71 -6.01 4.78 -6.00
CA CYS A 71 -5.84 6.15 -6.46
C CYS A 71 -6.16 7.13 -5.30
N THR A 72 -5.19 7.93 -4.88
CA THR A 72 -5.36 8.91 -3.80
C THR A 72 -6.29 10.06 -4.16
N MET A 73 -6.50 10.31 -5.46
CA MET A 73 -7.42 11.34 -5.96
C MET A 73 -8.87 10.87 -6.05
N THR A 74 -9.11 9.62 -6.47
CA THR A 74 -10.46 9.13 -6.76
C THR A 74 -10.94 8.06 -5.80
N LEU A 75 -10.09 7.62 -4.87
CA LEU A 75 -10.33 6.51 -3.93
C LEU A 75 -10.61 5.16 -4.61
N GLU A 76 -10.36 5.04 -5.91
CA GLU A 76 -10.50 3.79 -6.66
C GLU A 76 -9.47 2.78 -6.16
N VAL A 77 -9.94 1.57 -5.81
CA VAL A 77 -9.10 0.47 -5.32
C VAL A 77 -8.86 -0.51 -6.45
N PHE A 78 -7.59 -0.69 -6.83
CA PHE A 78 -7.18 -1.64 -7.86
C PHE A 78 -7.02 -3.06 -7.30
N GLY A 79 -6.84 -3.18 -5.99
CA GLY A 79 -6.91 -4.43 -5.26
C GLY A 79 -6.06 -4.45 -4.00
N THR A 80 -6.16 -5.55 -3.27
CA THR A 80 -5.41 -5.80 -2.03
C THR A 80 -4.62 -7.10 -2.14
N TYR A 81 -3.54 -7.20 -1.36
CA TYR A 81 -2.63 -8.33 -1.42
C TYR A 81 -1.83 -8.50 -0.11
N PRO A 82 -1.28 -9.69 0.18
CA PRO A 82 -0.59 -9.98 1.43
C PRO A 82 0.61 -9.06 1.69
N ALA A 83 0.87 -8.71 2.95
CA ALA A 83 2.03 -7.90 3.34
C ALA A 83 3.39 -8.62 3.17
N GLN A 84 3.38 -9.94 3.01
CA GLN A 84 4.60 -10.72 2.73
C GLN A 84 4.97 -10.73 1.24
N THR A 85 4.64 -9.67 0.50
CA THR A 85 5.03 -9.53 -0.91
C THR A 85 6.11 -8.45 -1.02
N SER A 86 7.19 -8.75 -1.75
CA SER A 86 8.31 -7.84 -1.95
C SER A 86 8.05 -6.76 -3.00
N GLU A 87 7.09 -7.00 -3.89
CA GLU A 87 6.69 -6.07 -4.95
C GLU A 87 5.18 -6.18 -5.24
N PRO A 88 4.55 -5.14 -5.83
CA PRO A 88 3.17 -5.21 -6.27
C PRO A 88 2.94 -6.37 -7.26
N PRO A 89 1.95 -7.26 -6.99
CA PRO A 89 1.66 -8.38 -7.87
C PRO A 89 1.35 -7.93 -9.30
N LYS A 90 1.79 -8.69 -10.32
CA LYS A 90 1.54 -8.36 -11.74
C LYS A 90 0.07 -8.05 -12.03
N LYS A 91 -0.86 -8.86 -11.51
CA LYS A 91 -2.30 -8.64 -11.65
C LYS A 91 -2.77 -7.25 -11.17
N ILE A 92 -2.14 -6.71 -10.13
CA ILE A 92 -2.46 -5.39 -9.58
C ILE A 92 -1.90 -4.32 -10.52
N ARG A 93 -0.65 -4.46 -10.98
CA ARG A 93 -0.04 -3.57 -11.97
C ARG A 93 -0.86 -3.52 -13.26
N ASP A 94 -1.25 -4.66 -13.80
CA ASP A 94 -2.09 -4.77 -15.01
C ASP A 94 -3.45 -4.07 -14.81
N ALA A 95 -4.09 -4.26 -13.65
CA ALA A 95 -5.36 -3.59 -13.32
C ALA A 95 -5.22 -2.06 -13.21
N ILE A 96 -4.10 -1.58 -12.66
CA ILE A 96 -3.79 -0.15 -12.61
C ILE A 96 -3.58 0.36 -14.03
N THR A 97 -2.70 -0.25 -14.83
CA THR A 97 -2.38 0.18 -16.21
C THR A 97 -3.62 0.24 -17.10
N ALA A 98 -4.54 -0.72 -16.95
CA ALA A 98 -5.80 -0.71 -17.70
C ALA A 98 -6.71 0.48 -17.37
N LYS A 99 -6.61 1.06 -16.17
CA LYS A 99 -7.46 2.16 -15.68
C LYS A 99 -6.75 3.52 -15.66
N ARG A 100 -5.43 3.51 -15.48
CA ARG A 100 -4.54 4.66 -15.31
C ARG A 100 -3.29 4.44 -16.15
N PRO A 101 -3.37 4.47 -17.50
CA PRO A 101 -2.21 4.30 -18.34
C PRO A 101 -1.15 5.39 -18.04
N GLY A 102 0.13 4.99 -18.02
CA GLY A 102 1.24 5.90 -17.72
C GLY A 102 1.36 6.29 -16.24
N TRP A 103 0.77 5.52 -15.33
CA TRP A 103 0.99 5.71 -13.91
C TRP A 103 2.46 5.46 -13.55
N THR A 104 2.96 6.16 -12.54
CA THR A 104 4.30 5.93 -12.02
C THR A 104 4.25 5.94 -10.50
N TRP A 105 5.04 5.07 -9.87
CA TRP A 105 5.23 5.06 -8.43
C TRP A 105 6.63 4.57 -8.08
N ARG A 106 7.47 5.44 -7.51
CA ARG A 106 8.93 5.20 -7.40
C ARG A 106 9.50 4.78 -8.76
N GLU A 107 10.06 3.58 -8.86
CA GLU A 107 10.64 2.99 -10.06
C GLU A 107 9.64 2.17 -10.90
N LEU A 108 8.37 2.07 -10.47
CA LEU A 108 7.34 1.33 -11.19
C LEU A 108 6.62 2.22 -12.22
N SER A 109 6.32 1.64 -13.38
CA SER A 109 5.56 2.23 -14.50
C SER A 109 4.65 1.22 -15.18
#